data_AF-A0A6M8VBM2-F1
#
_entry.id   AF-A0A6M8VBM2-F1
#
_cell.length_a   1.000
_cell.length_b   1.000
_cell.length_c   1.000
_cell.angle_alpha   90.00
_cell.angle_beta   90.00
_cell.angle_gamma   90.00
#
_symmetry.space_group_name_H-M   'P 1'
#
loop_
_entity.id
_entity.type
_entity.pdbx_description
1 polymer ?
#
loop_
_entity_poly.entity_id
_entity_poly.type
_entity_poly.pdbx_seq_one_letter_code
_entity_poly.pdbx_strand_id
1 'polypeptide(L)'
;MAFIKALGLLDEEARRFIKAVSELRNNLVHDIAQVDFSFAEHITLLDRQQKTNFLKSFGYFANGETFELSGESFDTSEFMLVNPKKGVWFSVMALCSVIYLSKEHVALRKIIAELKSQIEAGPKRGT
;
A
#
# COMPACT_ATOMS: atom_id res chain seq x y z
N MET A 1 -5.73 -10.78 6.40
CA MET A 1 -6.48 -9.50 6.44
C MET A 1 -7.19 -9.23 7.75
N ALA A 2 -7.88 -10.20 8.37
CA ALA A 2 -8.65 -9.97 9.61
C ALA A 2 -7.82 -9.35 10.76
N PHE A 3 -6.64 -9.90 11.06
CA PHE A 3 -5.75 -9.37 12.11
C PHE A 3 -5.18 -7.97 11.79
N ILE A 4 -4.77 -7.73 10.55
CA ILE A 4 -4.25 -6.41 10.10
C ILE A 4 -5.30 -5.32 10.30
N LYS A 5 -6.55 -5.62 9.94
CA LYS A 5 -7.69 -4.69 10.11
C LYS A 5 -8.02 -4.48 11.59
N ALA A 6 -8.13 -5.56 12.37
CA ALA A 6 -8.47 -5.49 13.79
C ALA A 6 -7.43 -4.72 14.62
N LEU A 7 -6.15 -4.81 14.22
CA LEU A 7 -5.05 -4.13 14.89
C LEU A 7 -4.71 -2.76 14.30
N GLY A 8 -5.43 -2.31 13.28
CA GLY A 8 -5.21 -1.01 12.63
C GLY A 8 -3.78 -0.83 12.10
N LEU A 9 -3.16 -1.91 11.63
CA LEU A 9 -1.75 -1.91 11.21
C LEU A 9 -1.53 -1.34 9.82
N LEU A 10 -2.55 -1.40 8.96
CA LEU A 10 -2.52 -0.88 7.60
C LEU A 10 -3.85 -0.19 7.29
N ASP A 11 -3.77 0.92 6.55
CA ASP A 11 -4.92 1.65 6.05
C ASP A 11 -5.77 0.81 5.08
N GLU A 12 -6.88 1.38 4.60
CA GLU A 12 -7.75 0.66 3.66
C GLU A 12 -7.12 0.44 2.29
N GLU A 13 -6.33 1.37 1.81
CA GLU A 13 -5.73 1.36 0.47
C GLU A 13 -4.63 0.28 0.39
N ALA A 14 -3.76 0.20 1.39
CA ALA A 14 -2.76 -0.85 1.56
C ALA A 14 -3.42 -2.24 1.59
N ARG A 15 -4.53 -2.37 2.32
CA ARG A 15 -5.27 -3.64 2.38
C ARG A 15 -5.88 -4.00 1.03
N ARG A 16 -6.41 -3.02 0.30
CA ARG A 16 -6.96 -3.21 -1.05
C ARG A 16 -5.87 -3.64 -2.02
N PHE A 17 -4.70 -2.99 -1.95
CA PHE A 17 -3.53 -3.30 -2.75
C PHE A 17 -3.02 -4.72 -2.54
N ILE A 18 -2.78 -5.12 -1.29
CA ILE A 18 -2.34 -6.48 -0.97
C ILE A 18 -3.35 -7.52 -1.47
N LYS A 19 -4.65 -7.25 -1.33
CA LYS A 19 -5.70 -8.14 -1.85
C LYS A 19 -5.60 -8.28 -3.37
N ALA A 20 -5.50 -7.17 -4.10
CA ALA A 20 -5.40 -7.17 -5.56
C ALA A 20 -4.16 -7.92 -6.07
N VAL A 21 -3.00 -7.72 -5.43
CA VAL A 21 -1.76 -8.46 -5.78
C VAL A 21 -1.88 -9.95 -5.47
N SER A 22 -2.52 -10.30 -4.34
CA SER A 22 -2.74 -11.70 -3.97
C SER A 22 -3.66 -12.42 -4.95
N GLU A 23 -4.74 -11.75 -5.36
CA GLU A 23 -5.69 -12.26 -6.36
C GLU A 23 -5.00 -12.41 -7.72
N LEU A 24 -4.23 -11.40 -8.16
CA LEU A 24 -3.46 -11.48 -9.40
C LEU A 24 -2.48 -12.66 -9.38
N ARG A 25 -1.65 -12.78 -8.33
CA ARG A 25 -0.72 -13.90 -8.18
C ARG A 25 -1.44 -15.24 -8.26
N ASN A 26 -2.54 -15.39 -7.53
CA ASN A 26 -3.29 -16.64 -7.51
C ASN A 26 -3.82 -16.98 -8.91
N ASN A 27 -4.37 -16.00 -9.63
CA ASN A 27 -4.85 -16.20 -10.99
C ASN A 27 -3.71 -16.62 -11.94
N LEU A 28 -2.54 -15.97 -11.85
CA LEU A 28 -1.39 -16.30 -12.70
C LEU A 28 -0.78 -17.68 -12.40
N VAL A 29 -0.83 -18.14 -11.14
CA VAL A 29 -0.24 -19.44 -10.74
C VAL A 29 -1.20 -20.61 -10.99
N HIS A 30 -2.51 -20.38 -10.93
CA HIS A 30 -3.51 -21.44 -11.12
C HIS A 30 -3.92 -21.67 -12.57
N ASP A 31 -3.62 -20.74 -13.48
CA ASP A 31 -3.90 -20.87 -14.90
C ASP A 31 -2.59 -20.96 -15.70
N ILE A 32 -2.23 -22.18 -16.11
CA ILE A 32 -0.98 -22.45 -16.83
C ILE A 32 -0.94 -21.79 -18.22
N ALA A 33 -2.08 -21.29 -18.72
CA ALA A 33 -2.14 -20.51 -19.95
C ALA A 33 -1.67 -19.05 -19.76
N GLN A 34 -1.49 -18.57 -18.52
CA GLN A 34 -1.12 -17.19 -18.21
C GLN A 34 0.39 -16.95 -18.15
N VAL A 35 1.21 -17.85 -18.71
CA VAL A 35 2.68 -17.72 -18.73
C VAL A 35 3.16 -16.47 -19.48
N ASP A 36 2.35 -15.95 -20.40
CA ASP A 36 2.65 -14.77 -21.21
C ASP A 36 2.02 -13.48 -20.65
N PHE A 37 1.53 -13.48 -19.41
CA PHE A 37 0.89 -12.31 -18.84
C PHE A 37 1.79 -11.07 -18.88
N SER A 38 1.27 -10.01 -19.48
CA SER A 38 1.88 -8.69 -19.53
C SER A 38 0.95 -7.65 -18.91
N PHE A 39 1.46 -6.91 -17.93
CA PHE A 39 0.74 -5.75 -17.39
C PHE A 39 0.39 -4.72 -18.47
N ALA A 40 1.26 -4.52 -19.47
CA ALA A 40 1.00 -3.57 -20.53
C ALA A 40 -0.22 -4.00 -21.37
N GLU A 41 -0.26 -5.27 -21.78
CA GLU A 41 -1.39 -5.84 -22.54
C GLU A 41 -2.67 -5.87 -21.72
N HIS A 42 -2.56 -6.19 -20.42
CA HIS A 42 -3.71 -6.15 -19.53
C HIS A 42 -4.34 -4.75 -19.49
N ILE A 43 -3.53 -3.70 -19.34
CA ILE A 43 -4.01 -2.31 -19.24
C ILE A 43 -4.55 -1.77 -20.56
N THR A 44 -4.00 -2.16 -21.71
CA THR A 44 -4.52 -1.71 -23.02
C THR A 44 -5.91 -2.25 -23.30
N LEU A 45 -6.24 -3.44 -22.78
CA LEU A 45 -7.55 -4.07 -22.91
C LEU A 45 -8.61 -3.51 -21.93
N LEU A 46 -8.20 -2.71 -20.94
CA LEU A 46 -9.13 -2.12 -19.98
C LEU A 46 -9.87 -0.90 -20.57
N ASP A 47 -11.18 -0.85 -20.36
CA ASP A 47 -11.97 0.37 -20.57
C ASP A 47 -11.66 1.45 -19.51
N ARG A 48 -12.27 2.63 -19.66
CA ARG A 48 -12.05 3.75 -18.74
C ARG A 48 -12.39 3.42 -17.29
N GLN A 49 -13.52 2.76 -17.05
CA GLN A 49 -13.95 2.41 -15.70
C GLN A 49 -13.04 1.34 -15.09
N GLN A 50 -12.61 0.38 -15.89
CA GLN A 50 -11.68 -0.65 -15.50
C GLN A 50 -10.29 -0.08 -15.18
N LYS A 51 -9.80 0.92 -15.93
CA LYS A 51 -8.56 1.64 -15.61
C LYS A 51 -8.67 2.39 -14.28
N THR A 52 -9.79 3.05 -14.01
CA THR A 52 -10.04 3.66 -12.70
C THR A 52 -10.04 2.63 -11.57
N ASN A 53 -10.66 1.47 -11.78
CA ASN A 53 -10.66 0.38 -10.80
C ASN A 53 -9.26 -0.22 -10.60
N PHE A 54 -8.48 -0.32 -11.68
CA PHE A 54 -7.09 -0.74 -11.63
C PHE A 54 -6.26 0.22 -10.78
N LEU A 55 -6.33 1.54 -11.07
CA LEU A 55 -5.62 2.56 -10.28
C LEU A 55 -6.04 2.50 -8.80
N LYS A 56 -7.33 2.40 -8.52
CA LYS A 56 -7.82 2.28 -7.14
C LYS A 56 -7.28 1.04 -6.42
N SER A 57 -7.09 -0.06 -7.13
CA SER A 57 -6.73 -1.35 -6.54
C SER A 57 -5.23 -1.60 -6.50
N PHE A 58 -4.49 -1.17 -7.52
CA PHE A 58 -3.06 -1.41 -7.68
C PHE A 58 -2.21 -0.17 -7.38
N GLY A 59 -2.80 1.02 -7.42
CA GLY A 59 -2.11 2.31 -7.28
C GLY A 59 -2.02 2.79 -5.84
N TYR A 60 -1.44 2.00 -4.94
CA TYR A 60 -1.17 2.48 -3.58
C TYR A 60 -0.20 3.66 -3.56
N PHE A 61 0.70 3.73 -4.55
CA PHE A 61 1.55 4.90 -4.79
C PHE A 61 0.83 6.01 -5.60
N ALA A 62 -0.23 5.69 -6.35
CA ALA A 62 -0.86 6.60 -7.28
C ALA A 62 -2.02 7.38 -6.63
N ASN A 63 -1.65 8.36 -5.81
CA ASN A 63 -2.56 9.24 -5.07
C ASN A 63 -3.02 10.48 -5.88
N GLY A 64 -2.65 10.59 -7.16
CA GLY A 64 -2.98 11.74 -8.01
C GLY A 64 -2.05 12.95 -7.80
N GLU A 65 -0.95 12.76 -7.08
CA GLU A 65 0.13 13.75 -7.01
C GLU A 65 1.08 13.59 -8.19
N THR A 66 1.95 14.59 -8.36
CA THR A 66 3.06 14.54 -9.29
C THR A 66 4.36 14.17 -8.56
N PHE A 67 5.26 13.49 -9.26
CA PHE A 67 6.60 13.20 -8.76
C PHE A 67 7.65 13.46 -9.84
N GLU A 68 8.87 13.80 -9.42
CA GLU A 68 9.99 14.00 -10.33
C GLU A 68 10.81 12.73 -10.46
N LEU A 69 11.12 12.34 -11.69
CA LEU A 69 12.01 11.23 -12.02
C LEU A 69 12.91 11.66 -13.17
N SER A 70 14.23 11.62 -12.95
CA SER A 70 15.22 12.00 -13.97
C SER A 70 15.08 13.43 -14.52
N GLY A 71 14.55 14.36 -13.71
CA GLY A 71 14.32 15.76 -14.10
C GLY A 71 13.01 16.00 -14.86
N GLU A 72 12.17 14.97 -15.01
CA GLU A 72 10.83 15.08 -15.60
C GLU A 72 9.76 14.90 -14.52
N SER A 73 8.66 15.66 -14.62
CA SER A 73 7.52 15.59 -13.71
C SER A 73 6.43 14.70 -14.29
N PHE A 74 5.93 13.76 -13.49
CA PHE A 74 4.91 12.79 -13.91
C PHE A 74 3.73 12.80 -12.95
N ASP A 75 2.51 12.78 -13.48
CA ASP A 75 1.33 12.40 -12.71
C ASP A 75 1.43 10.90 -12.35
N THR A 76 1.22 10.57 -11.07
CA THR A 76 1.38 9.21 -10.58
C THR A 76 0.39 8.21 -11.20
N SER A 77 -0.83 8.65 -11.53
CA SER A 77 -1.86 7.81 -12.15
C SER A 77 -1.55 7.56 -13.61
N GLU A 78 -1.19 8.60 -14.37
CA GLU A 78 -0.77 8.49 -15.75
C GLU A 78 0.49 7.62 -15.87
N PHE A 79 1.50 7.87 -15.03
CA PHE A 79 2.71 7.07 -14.98
C PHE A 79 2.40 5.59 -14.78
N MET A 80 1.46 5.27 -13.89
CA MET A 80 1.05 3.91 -13.63
C MET A 80 0.31 3.25 -14.80
N LEU A 81 -0.50 3.99 -15.56
CA LEU A 81 -1.15 3.44 -16.75
C LEU A 81 -0.17 3.22 -17.90
N VAL A 82 0.84 4.08 -18.04
CA VAL A 82 1.88 3.96 -19.08
C VAL A 82 2.95 2.93 -18.71
N ASN A 83 3.30 2.83 -17.43
CA ASN A 83 4.35 1.94 -16.91
C ASN A 83 3.82 1.04 -15.78
N PRO A 84 2.81 0.17 -16.03
CA PRO A 84 2.08 -0.53 -14.97
C PRO A 84 2.94 -1.44 -14.11
N LYS A 85 3.94 -2.12 -14.68
CA LYS A 85 4.91 -2.91 -13.89
C LYS A 85 5.70 -2.04 -12.91
N LYS A 86 6.16 -0.85 -13.35
CA LYS A 86 6.88 0.09 -12.48
C LYS A 86 5.96 0.70 -11.44
N GLY A 87 4.74 1.10 -11.83
CA GLY A 87 3.75 1.65 -10.89
C GLY A 87 3.34 0.67 -9.78
N VAL A 88 3.15 -0.60 -10.13
CA VAL A 88 2.92 -1.67 -9.13
C VAL A 88 4.15 -1.84 -8.24
N TRP A 89 5.36 -1.82 -8.79
CA TRP A 89 6.59 -1.88 -8.00
C TRP A 89 6.73 -0.71 -7.01
N PHE A 90 6.45 0.53 -7.45
CA PHE A 90 6.40 1.70 -6.55
C PHE A 90 5.34 1.54 -5.46
N SER A 91 4.18 0.97 -5.78
CA SER A 91 3.13 0.68 -4.80
C SER A 91 3.57 -0.36 -3.75
N VAL A 92 4.36 -1.37 -4.15
CA VAL A 92 5.01 -2.29 -3.20
C VAL A 92 6.01 -1.54 -2.32
N MET A 93 6.86 -0.69 -2.90
CA MET A 93 7.84 0.09 -2.14
C MET A 93 7.17 1.04 -1.14
N ALA A 94 6.11 1.74 -1.54
CA ALA A 94 5.32 2.58 -0.66
C ALA A 94 4.74 1.78 0.51
N LEU A 95 4.17 0.60 0.24
CA LEU A 95 3.68 -0.31 1.27
C LEU A 95 4.79 -0.75 2.24
N CYS A 96 5.95 -1.15 1.72
CA CYS A 96 7.09 -1.53 2.55
C CYS A 96 7.56 -0.37 3.43
N SER A 97 7.62 0.85 2.91
CA SER A 97 7.96 2.05 3.68
C SER A 97 6.95 2.29 4.80
N VAL A 98 5.65 2.19 4.53
CA VAL A 98 4.60 2.31 5.55
C VAL A 98 4.76 1.25 6.64
N ILE A 99 5.01 -0.01 6.27
CA ILE A 99 5.24 -1.10 7.24
C ILE A 99 6.50 -0.83 8.09
N TYR A 100 7.58 -0.41 7.44
CA TYR A 100 8.85 -0.13 8.10
C TYR A 100 8.71 1.01 9.11
N LEU A 101 8.16 2.15 8.69
CA LEU A 101 7.92 3.30 9.56
C LEU A 101 6.93 2.97 10.68
N SER A 102 5.89 2.19 10.40
CA SER A 102 4.92 1.75 11.42
C SER A 102 5.58 1.02 12.60
N LYS A 103 6.71 0.32 12.38
CA LYS A 103 7.47 -0.34 13.45
C LYS A 103 7.98 0.66 14.49
N GLU A 104 8.45 1.82 14.04
CA GLU A 104 8.95 2.89 14.92
C GLU A 104 7.79 3.53 15.71
N HIS A 105 6.63 3.68 15.07
CA HIS A 105 5.43 4.20 15.71
C HIS A 105 4.86 3.29 16.80
N VAL A 106 5.06 1.96 16.72
CA VAL A 106 4.63 1.02 17.79
C VAL A 106 5.43 1.25 19.07
N ALA A 107 6.74 1.52 18.97
CA ALA A 107 7.57 1.83 20.13
C ALA A 107 7.10 3.13 20.80
N LEU A 108 6.82 4.17 20.01
CA LEU A 108 6.28 5.43 20.48
C LEU A 108 4.90 5.27 21.15
N ARG A 109 4.00 4.46 20.56
CA ARG A 109 2.68 4.20 21.15
C ARG A 109 2.77 3.51 22.51
N LYS A 110 3.73 2.60 22.70
CA LYS A 110 3.99 1.97 24.01
C LYS A 110 4.44 3.00 25.04
N ILE A 111 5.41 3.84 24.69
CA ILE A 111 5.92 4.90 25.57
C ILE A 111 4.79 5.87 25.96
N ILE A 112 3.96 6.29 25.00
CA ILE A 112 2.82 7.18 25.25
C ILE A 112 1.78 6.50 26.17
N ALA A 113 1.46 5.23 25.95
CA ALA A 113 0.52 4.49 26.79
C ALA A 113 1.03 4.36 28.23
N GLU A 114 2.33 4.11 28.40
CA GLU A 114 2.98 3.98 29.70
C GLU A 114 3.04 5.32 30.44
N LEU A 115 3.38 6.41 29.74
CA LEU A 115 3.32 7.78 30.30
C LEU A 115 1.88 8.16 30.71
N LYS A 116 0.87 7.84 29.89
CA LYS A 116 -0.54 8.06 30.25
C LYS A 116 -0.93 7.29 31.50
N SER A 117 -0.54 6.02 31.59
CA SER A 117 -0.79 5.20 32.78
C SER A 117 -0.11 5.76 34.03
N GLN A 118 1.11 6.30 33.93
CA GLN A 118 1.80 6.93 35.05
C GLN A 118 1.14 8.25 35.49
N ILE A 119 0.65 9.05 34.55
CA ILE A 119 -0.11 10.28 34.85
C ILE A 119 -1.43 9.94 35.54
N GLU A 120 -2.15 8.93 35.05
CA GLU A 120 -3.41 8.45 35.63
C GLU A 120 -3.24 7.79 37.00
N ALA A 121 -2.13 7.09 37.24
CA ALA A 121 -1.81 6.46 38.52
C ALA A 121 -1.50 7.48 39.64
N GLY A 122 -1.26 8.74 39.31
CA GLY A 122 -0.86 9.78 40.26
C GLY A 122 0.55 9.56 40.85
N PRO A 123 1.16 10.58 41.48
CA PRO A 123 2.50 10.45 42.03
C PRO A 123 2.51 9.38 43.12
N LYS A 124 3.37 8.36 42.98
CA LYS A 124 3.67 7.43 44.07
C LYS A 124 4.27 8.26 45.21
N ARG A 125 3.45 8.60 46.21
CA ARG A 125 3.91 9.21 47.46
C ARG A 125 4.91 8.24 48.08
N GLY A 126 6.20 8.60 48.02
CA GLY A 126 7.24 7.90 48.74
C GLY A 126 6.90 7.87 50.23
N THR A 127 7.00 6.68 50.81
CA THR A 127 7.08 6.47 52.26
C THR A 127 8.54 6.34 52.64
#